data_AF-A0A6J2Y6U0-F1
#
_entry.id   AF-A0A6J2Y6U0-F1
#
_cell.length_a   1.000
_cell.length_b   1.000
_cell.length_c   1.000
_cell.angle_alpha   90.00
_cell.angle_beta   90.00
_cell.angle_gamma   90.00
#
_symmetry.space_group_name_H-M   'P 1'
#
loop_
_entity.id
_entity.type
_entity.pdbx_description
1 polymer ?
#
loop_
_entity_poly.entity_id
_entity_poly.type
_entity_poly.pdbx_seq_one_letter_code
_entity_poly.pdbx_strand_id
1 'polypeptide(L)'
;MFRDVFIDTLKSLKQNRDPLLATMNVFIQEPTLDWLENSKLTEIAQSNNAEWYPLQKIIQAEKKLNGAHSRAILIEDLRASPYRKLKPEYFEKYISYVEGDSRLSLDRTFTVEEQVNVLIDHATDQNLLGRMYVGWRSYI
;
A
#
# COMPACT_ATOMS: atom_id res chain seq x y z
N MET A 1 -16.00 -18.79 2.86
CA MET A 1 -15.02 -19.54 2.05
C MET A 1 -13.78 -18.71 1.75
N PHE A 2 -13.79 -17.72 0.84
CA PHE A 2 -12.58 -16.91 0.56
C PHE A 2 -12.09 -16.08 1.75
N ARG A 3 -13.03 -15.49 2.51
CA ARG A 3 -12.72 -14.70 3.71
C ARG A 3 -11.94 -15.50 4.76
N ASP A 4 -12.35 -16.75 4.99
CA ASP A 4 -11.76 -17.61 6.02
C ASP A 4 -10.32 -17.98 5.64
N VAL A 5 -10.08 -18.28 4.36
CA VAL A 5 -8.73 -18.51 3.81
C VAL A 5 -7.85 -17.27 3.97
N PHE A 6 -8.36 -16.07 3.75
CA PHE A 6 -7.60 -14.83 3.95
C PHE A 6 -7.23 -14.62 5.42
N ILE A 7 -8.14 -14.94 6.34
CA ILE A 7 -7.88 -14.85 7.78
C ILE A 7 -6.78 -15.83 8.19
N ASP A 8 -6.85 -17.08 7.77
CA ASP A 8 -5.88 -18.11 8.12
C ASP A 8 -4.50 -17.82 7.51
N THR A 9 -4.49 -17.33 6.28
CA THR A 9 -3.26 -16.91 5.60
C THR A 9 -2.62 -15.71 6.31
N LEU A 10 -3.41 -14.67 6.62
CA LEU A 10 -2.91 -13.48 7.31
C LEU A 10 -2.44 -13.79 8.73
N LYS A 11 -3.13 -14.68 9.46
CA LYS A 11 -2.67 -15.22 10.76
C LYS A 11 -1.29 -15.86 10.63
N SER A 12 -1.12 -16.76 9.66
CA SER A 12 0.15 -17.45 9.40
C SER A 12 1.29 -16.48 9.06
N LEU A 13 1.01 -15.46 8.24
CA LEU A 13 1.98 -14.42 7.90
C LEU A 13 2.39 -13.56 9.10
N LYS A 14 1.43 -13.18 9.96
CA LYS A 14 1.73 -12.41 11.18
C LYS A 14 2.53 -13.22 12.20
N GLN A 15 2.23 -14.50 12.36
CA GLN A 15 2.96 -15.41 13.25
C GLN A 15 4.42 -15.59 12.83
N ASN A 16 4.71 -15.54 11.53
CA ASN A 16 6.04 -15.70 10.96
C ASN A 16 6.57 -14.40 10.33
N ARG A 17 6.28 -13.25 10.97
CA ARG A 17 6.62 -11.93 10.40
C ARG A 17 8.13 -11.67 10.34
N ASP A 18 8.92 -12.16 11.30
CA ASP A 18 10.33 -11.79 11.43
C ASP A 18 11.17 -12.37 10.27
N PRO A 19 11.04 -13.66 9.89
CA PRO A 19 11.68 -14.19 8.69
C PRO A 19 11.26 -13.43 7.41
N LEU A 20 9.98 -13.10 7.28
CA LEU A 20 9.45 -12.38 6.12
C LEU A 20 10.08 -10.99 6.00
N LEU A 21 10.13 -10.23 7.09
CA LEU A 21 10.74 -8.90 7.12
C LEU A 21 12.26 -8.96 6.87
N ALA A 22 12.95 -9.96 7.44
CA ALA A 22 14.37 -10.17 7.19
C ALA A 22 14.64 -10.46 5.70
N THR A 23 13.85 -11.33 5.08
CA THR A 23 13.96 -11.63 3.64
C THR A 23 13.68 -10.38 2.80
N MET A 24 12.62 -9.62 3.10
CA MET A 24 12.33 -8.35 2.42
C MET A 24 13.48 -7.34 2.55
N ASN A 25 14.13 -7.28 3.71
CA ASN A 25 15.26 -6.40 3.93
C ASN A 25 16.48 -6.78 3.08
N VAL A 26 16.79 -8.09 2.96
CA VAL A 26 17.84 -8.56 2.05
C VAL A 26 17.52 -8.16 0.60
N PHE A 27 16.29 -8.36 0.14
CA PHE A 27 15.86 -7.98 -1.21
C PHE A 27 16.01 -6.48 -1.53
N ILE A 28 15.83 -5.63 -0.53
CA ILE A 28 15.97 -4.18 -0.67
C ILE A 28 17.44 -3.74 -0.65
N GLN A 29 18.29 -4.48 0.05
CA GLN A 29 19.72 -4.19 0.16
C GLN A 29 20.55 -4.80 -0.97
N GLU A 30 20.04 -5.84 -1.66
CA GLU A 30 20.72 -6.45 -2.80
C GLU A 30 20.55 -5.61 -4.09
N PRO A 31 21.64 -5.05 -4.65
CA PRO A 31 21.60 -4.16 -5.82
C PRO A 31 21.48 -4.91 -7.16
N THR A 32 21.09 -6.18 -7.16
CA THR A 32 21.06 -7.06 -8.33
C THR A 32 19.71 -7.14 -9.02
N LEU A 33 18.66 -6.54 -8.47
CA LEU A 33 17.31 -6.59 -9.03
C LEU A 33 16.97 -5.31 -9.80
N ASP A 34 16.51 -5.51 -11.04
CA ASP A 34 15.99 -4.55 -12.01
C ASP A 34 15.08 -3.44 -11.45
N TRP A 35 14.59 -3.52 -10.20
CA TRP A 35 13.79 -2.48 -9.56
C TRP A 35 14.55 -1.16 -9.38
N LEU A 36 15.88 -1.21 -9.16
CA LEU A 36 16.71 0.00 -9.04
C LEU A 36 16.96 0.64 -10.40
N GLU A 37 16.95 -0.16 -11.48
CA GLU A 37 16.94 0.34 -12.86
C GLU A 37 15.55 0.85 -13.27
N ASN A 38 14.46 0.20 -12.84
CA ASN A 38 13.08 0.64 -13.10
C ASN A 38 12.70 1.89 -12.28
N SER A 39 13.24 2.04 -11.06
CA SER A 39 13.14 3.29 -10.30
C SER A 39 13.89 4.40 -11.02
N LYS A 40 15.08 4.11 -11.57
CA LYS A 40 15.85 5.02 -12.42
C LYS A 40 15.15 5.35 -13.74
N LEU A 41 14.46 4.41 -14.40
CA LEU A 41 13.67 4.69 -15.61
C LEU A 41 12.49 5.64 -15.32
N THR A 42 11.96 5.59 -14.08
CA THR A 42 10.98 6.55 -13.59
C THR A 42 11.62 7.91 -13.24
N GLU A 43 12.88 7.91 -12.78
CA GLU A 43 13.71 9.09 -12.46
C GLU A 43 14.30 9.81 -13.70
N ILE A 44 14.75 9.09 -14.73
CA ILE A 44 15.31 9.66 -15.97
C ILE A 44 14.22 10.41 -16.76
N ALA A 45 12.96 10.02 -16.59
CA ALA A 45 11.83 10.77 -17.13
C ALA A 45 11.53 12.07 -16.35
N GLN A 46 12.01 12.23 -15.11
CA GLN A 46 11.49 13.24 -14.18
C GLN A 46 12.56 13.75 -13.21
N SER A 47 13.01 14.98 -13.46
CA SER A 47 13.96 15.77 -12.68
C SER A 47 13.97 15.49 -11.16
N ASN A 48 15.14 15.08 -10.66
CA ASN A 48 15.70 15.34 -9.32
C ASN A 48 14.70 15.65 -8.21
N ASN A 49 14.21 14.62 -7.50
CA ASN A 49 13.76 14.61 -6.08
C ASN A 49 12.67 13.56 -5.80
N ALA A 50 12.66 12.42 -6.50
CA ALA A 50 11.85 11.28 -6.10
C ALA A 50 12.61 10.48 -5.04
N GLU A 51 12.54 10.95 -3.80
CA GLU A 51 13.04 10.24 -2.61
C GLU A 51 12.13 9.02 -2.32
N TRP A 52 12.06 8.08 -3.27
CA TRP A 52 11.43 6.78 -3.06
C TRP A 52 12.36 5.98 -2.17
N TYR A 53 11.98 5.81 -0.90
CA TYR A 53 12.84 5.22 0.11
C TYR A 53 12.51 3.73 0.26
N PRO A 54 13.41 2.81 -0.16
CA PRO A 54 13.17 1.37 -0.02
C PRO A 54 12.88 0.96 1.43
N LEU A 55 13.55 1.60 2.38
CA LEU A 55 13.33 1.43 3.81
C LEU A 55 11.91 1.83 4.27
N GLN A 56 11.26 2.79 3.60
CA GLN A 56 9.85 3.11 3.86
C GLN A 56 8.95 1.90 3.52
N LYS A 57 9.27 1.14 2.47
CA LYS A 57 8.51 -0.07 2.10
C LYS A 57 8.65 -1.18 3.14
N ILE A 58 9.80 -1.31 3.81
CA ILE A 58 9.96 -2.23 4.95
C ILE A 58 9.10 -1.80 6.12
N ILE A 59 9.16 -0.52 6.49
CA ILE A 59 8.35 0.04 7.59
C ILE A 59 6.85 -0.17 7.31
N GLN A 60 6.41 0.04 6.07
CA GLN A 60 5.02 -0.24 5.68
C GLN A 60 4.67 -1.72 5.73
N ALA A 61 5.60 -2.62 5.36
CA ALA A 61 5.38 -4.06 5.48
C ALA A 61 5.21 -4.47 6.94
N GLU A 62 6.03 -3.93 7.84
CA GLU A 62 5.90 -4.14 9.28
C GLU A 62 4.56 -3.61 9.80
N LYS A 63 4.16 -2.38 9.44
CA LYS A 63 2.83 -1.82 9.78
C LYS A 63 1.69 -2.73 9.30
N LYS A 64 1.75 -3.23 8.06
CA LYS A 64 0.75 -4.17 7.50
C LYS A 64 0.65 -5.44 8.35
N LEU A 65 1.78 -6.05 8.71
CA LEU A 65 1.83 -7.25 9.56
C LEU A 65 1.40 -6.95 11.01
N ASN A 66 1.54 -5.72 11.48
CA ASN A 66 1.09 -5.31 12.80
C ASN A 66 -0.39 -4.93 12.88
N GLY A 67 -1.14 -5.02 11.77
CA GLY A 67 -2.58 -4.76 11.78
C GLY A 67 -2.98 -3.33 11.40
N ALA A 68 -2.15 -2.63 10.62
CA ALA A 68 -2.50 -1.32 10.09
C ALA A 68 -3.71 -1.36 9.13
N HIS A 69 -4.45 -0.26 9.09
CA HIS A 69 -5.55 -0.05 8.15
C HIS A 69 -5.03 0.03 6.70
N SER A 70 -5.69 -0.66 5.77
CA SER A 70 -5.29 -0.70 4.36
C SER A 70 -5.29 0.69 3.69
N ARG A 71 -6.37 1.46 3.88
CA ARG A 71 -6.48 2.88 3.46
C ARG A 71 -5.35 3.75 4.02
N ALA A 72 -4.96 3.60 5.29
CA ALA A 72 -3.87 4.39 5.89
C ALA A 72 -2.54 4.18 5.15
N ILE A 73 -2.22 2.93 4.81
CA ILE A 73 -1.01 2.62 4.02
C ILE A 73 -1.08 3.24 2.61
N LEU A 74 -2.25 3.19 1.96
CA LEU A 74 -2.43 3.80 0.64
C LEU A 74 -2.29 5.33 0.69
N ILE A 75 -2.84 5.98 1.72
CA ILE A 75 -2.69 7.42 1.95
C ILE A 75 -1.22 7.78 2.19
N GLU A 76 -0.49 6.97 2.97
CA GLU A 76 0.95 7.14 3.19
C GLU A 76 1.72 7.07 1.85
N ASP A 77 1.38 6.12 0.97
CA ASP A 77 1.97 6.00 -0.35
C ASP A 77 1.63 7.20 -1.27
N LEU A 78 0.38 7.67 -1.26
CA LEU A 78 -0.02 8.86 -2.01
C LEU A 78 0.72 10.12 -1.52
N ARG A 79 0.92 10.24 -0.21
CA ARG A 79 1.63 11.38 0.41
C ARG A 79 3.13 11.36 0.10
N ALA A 80 3.73 10.17 0.02
CA ALA A 80 5.13 9.95 -0.33
C ALA A 80 5.41 10.04 -1.84
N SER A 81 4.36 10.10 -2.67
CA SER A 81 4.52 10.15 -4.13
C SER A 81 5.25 11.44 -4.58
N PRO A 82 6.29 11.34 -5.43
CA PRO A 82 6.97 12.53 -5.96
C PRO A 82 6.05 13.40 -6.82
N TYR A 83 5.06 12.77 -7.48
CA TYR A 83 4.05 13.44 -8.30
C TYR A 83 3.15 14.39 -7.50
N ARG A 84 3.06 14.21 -6.18
CA ARG A 84 2.29 15.09 -5.31
C ARG A 84 2.78 16.54 -5.41
N LYS A 85 4.09 16.77 -5.50
CA LYS A 85 4.66 18.12 -5.65
C LYS A 85 4.30 18.76 -6.99
N LEU A 86 4.18 17.95 -8.05
CA LEU A 86 3.85 18.42 -9.40
C LEU A 86 2.36 18.77 -9.55
N LYS A 87 1.48 18.04 -8.85
CA LYS A 87 0.01 18.13 -8.98
C LYS A 87 -0.70 18.00 -7.62
N PRO A 88 -0.48 18.94 -6.68
CA PRO A 88 -0.99 18.80 -5.31
C PRO A 88 -2.52 18.72 -5.25
N GLU A 89 -3.23 19.51 -6.06
CA GLU A 89 -4.70 19.54 -6.07
C GLU A 89 -5.35 18.19 -6.40
N TYR A 90 -4.73 17.40 -7.28
CA TYR A 90 -5.23 16.07 -7.62
C TYR A 90 -4.94 15.07 -6.51
N PHE A 91 -3.75 15.15 -5.90
CA PHE A 91 -3.37 14.24 -4.82
C PHE A 91 -4.21 14.43 -3.57
N GLU A 92 -4.57 15.67 -3.21
CA GLU A 92 -5.49 15.89 -2.08
C GLU A 92 -6.89 15.34 -2.36
N LYS A 93 -7.36 15.37 -3.62
CA LYS A 93 -8.60 14.68 -4.02
C LYS A 93 -8.47 13.16 -3.97
N TYR A 94 -7.33 12.60 -4.36
CA TYR A 94 -7.11 11.15 -4.25
C TYR A 94 -7.11 10.69 -2.79
N ILE A 95 -6.47 11.46 -1.91
CA ILE A 95 -6.49 11.19 -0.46
C ILE A 95 -7.93 11.23 0.05
N SER A 96 -8.71 12.25 -0.31
CA SER A 96 -10.11 12.33 0.14
C SER A 96 -10.99 11.19 -0.39
N TYR A 97 -10.74 10.70 -1.61
CA TYR A 97 -11.43 9.51 -2.12
C TYR A 97 -11.07 8.23 -1.37
N VAL A 98 -9.81 8.08 -0.96
CA VAL A 98 -9.34 6.90 -0.19
C VAL A 98 -9.82 6.96 1.26
N GLU A 99 -9.78 8.13 1.89
CA GLU A 99 -10.36 8.35 3.23
C GLU A 99 -11.85 7.98 3.24
N GLY A 100 -12.59 8.40 2.21
CA GLY A 100 -14.01 8.07 2.04
C GLY A 100 -14.85 8.55 3.22
N ASP A 101 -16.00 7.91 3.44
CA ASP A 101 -16.88 8.17 4.60
C ASP A 101 -16.59 7.18 5.75
N SER A 102 -15.35 6.70 5.83
CA SER A 102 -14.99 5.63 6.76
C SER A 102 -15.06 6.13 8.21
N ARG A 103 -16.06 5.62 8.95
CA ARG A 103 -16.24 5.87 10.39
C ARG A 103 -15.19 5.20 11.27
N LEU A 104 -14.33 4.36 10.69
CA LEU A 104 -13.29 3.60 11.41
C LEU A 104 -12.00 4.41 11.48
N SER A 105 -11.46 4.55 12.69
CA SER A 105 -10.16 5.20 12.90
C SER A 105 -9.06 4.51 12.10
N LEU A 106 -8.29 5.30 11.34
CA LEU A 106 -7.17 4.85 10.53
C LEU A 106 -5.95 4.45 11.37
N ASP A 107 -5.88 4.93 12.62
CA ASP A 107 -4.70 4.79 13.50
C ASP A 107 -4.83 3.67 14.54
N ARG A 108 -5.91 2.88 14.51
CA ARG A 108 -6.07 1.73 15.42
C ARG A 108 -5.40 0.48 14.86
N THR A 109 -4.94 -0.38 15.77
CA THR A 109 -4.49 -1.74 15.42
C THR A 109 -5.68 -2.66 15.28
N PHE A 110 -5.81 -3.31 14.12
CA PHE A 110 -6.91 -4.22 13.81
C PHE A 110 -6.55 -5.67 14.15
N THR A 111 -7.55 -6.42 14.64
CA THR A 111 -7.49 -7.89 14.66
C THR A 111 -7.38 -8.43 13.24
N VAL A 112 -6.99 -9.69 13.07
CA VAL A 112 -6.86 -10.27 11.72
C VAL A 112 -8.21 -10.25 10.99
N GLU A 113 -9.27 -10.62 11.68
CA GLU A 113 -10.62 -10.70 11.16
C GLU A 113 -11.11 -9.32 10.69
N GLU A 114 -10.89 -8.28 11.49
CA GLU A 114 -11.24 -6.91 11.08
C GLU A 114 -10.35 -6.42 9.95
N GLN A 115 -9.05 -6.71 9.97
CA GLN A 115 -8.12 -6.30 8.92
C GLN A 115 -8.50 -6.92 7.57
N VAL A 116 -8.90 -8.19 7.55
CA VAL A 116 -9.43 -8.85 6.34
C VAL A 116 -10.73 -8.20 5.89
N ASN A 117 -11.65 -7.89 6.81
CA ASN A 117 -12.90 -7.21 6.44
C ASN A 117 -12.62 -5.84 5.80
N VAL A 118 -11.70 -5.06 6.37
CA VAL A 118 -11.28 -3.76 5.85
C VAL A 118 -10.58 -3.89 4.50
N LEU A 119 -9.79 -4.94 4.27
CA LEU A 119 -9.16 -5.21 2.98
C LEU A 119 -10.20 -5.51 1.90
N ILE A 120 -11.21 -6.32 2.21
CA ILE A 120 -12.30 -6.66 1.29
C ILE A 120 -13.14 -5.41 0.98
N ASP A 121 -13.53 -4.65 1.99
CA ASP A 121 -14.25 -3.38 1.82
C ASP A 121 -13.47 -2.42 0.91
N HIS A 122 -12.19 -2.20 1.22
CA HIS A 122 -11.34 -1.32 0.45
C HIS A 122 -11.13 -1.79 -1.00
N ALA A 123 -11.00 -3.10 -1.23
CA ALA A 123 -10.84 -3.67 -2.57
C ALA A 123 -12.12 -3.67 -3.41
N THR A 124 -13.29 -3.57 -2.78
CA THR A 124 -14.61 -3.60 -3.45
C THR A 124 -15.31 -2.24 -3.45
N ASP A 125 -14.64 -1.20 -2.95
CA ASP A 125 -15.13 0.16 -2.88
C ASP A 125 -15.40 0.72 -4.30
N GLN A 126 -16.67 0.89 -4.64
CA GLN A 126 -17.11 1.39 -5.95
C GLN A 126 -16.60 2.81 -6.23
N ASN A 127 -16.38 3.62 -5.19
CA ASN A 127 -15.79 4.94 -5.35
C ASN A 127 -14.38 4.83 -5.93
N LEU A 128 -13.60 3.86 -5.47
CA LEU A 128 -12.24 3.62 -5.95
C LEU A 128 -12.24 2.89 -7.29
N LEU A 129 -13.02 1.81 -7.42
CA LEU A 129 -13.10 1.02 -8.65
C LEU A 129 -13.48 1.87 -9.86
N GLY A 130 -14.43 2.81 -9.72
CA GLY A 130 -14.82 3.72 -10.81
C GLY A 130 -13.77 4.76 -11.21
N ARG A 131 -12.68 4.89 -10.44
CA ARG A 131 -11.59 5.88 -10.64
C ARG A 131 -10.25 5.23 -10.95
N MET A 132 -10.19 3.89 -11.04
CA MET A 132 -8.98 3.18 -11.44
C MET A 132 -8.66 3.40 -12.92
N TYR A 133 -7.39 3.16 -13.26
CA TYR A 133 -6.93 3.20 -14.64
C TYR A 133 -7.77 2.29 -15.53
N VAL A 134 -8.27 2.81 -16.65
CA VAL A 134 -9.21 2.09 -17.55
C VAL A 134 -8.68 0.74 -18.04
N GLY A 135 -7.35 0.62 -18.24
CA GLY A 135 -6.71 -0.62 -18.66
C GLY A 135 -6.71 -1.72 -17.58
N TRP A 136 -6.93 -1.37 -16.32
CA TRP A 136 -7.07 -2.33 -15.22
C TRP A 136 -8.42 -3.05 -15.23
N ARG A 137 -9.45 -2.46 -15.90
CA ARG A 137 -10.78 -3.05 -16.10
C ARG A 137 -11.50 -3.42 -14.79
N SER A 138 -11.62 -2.47 -13.88
CA SER A 138 -12.32 -2.61 -12.57
C SER A 138 -13.80 -3.05 -12.64
N TYR A 139 -14.40 -2.96 -13.81
CA TYR A 139 -15.82 -3.23 -14.07
C TYR A 139 -16.11 -4.69 -14.48
N ILE A 140 -15.09 -5.53 -14.59
CA ILE A 140 -15.18 -6.96 -14.94
C ILE A 140 -14.93 -7.78 -13.68
#